data_AF-N0AVI3-F1
#
_entry.id   AF-N0AVI3-F1
#
_cell.length_a   1.000
_cell.length_b   1.000
_cell.length_c   1.000
_cell.angle_alpha   90.00
_cell.angle_beta   90.00
_cell.angle_gamma   90.00
#
_symmetry.space_group_name_H-M   'P 1'
#
loop_
_entity.id
_entity.type
_entity.pdbx_description
1 polymer ?
#
loop_
_entity_poly.entity_id
_entity_poly.type
_entity_poly.pdbx_seq_one_letter_code
_entity_poly.pdbx_strand_id
1 'polypeptide(L)' 'MGILLESVKSRKKIKRGAPLEKKMQYVLDELKSMNVNISRTGKPVESLDYDELKEEWVFATILSFDVESPENKFF' A
#
# COMPACT_ATOMS: atom_id res chain seq x y z
N MET A 1 -11.75 25.71 -3.56
CA MET A 1 -11.72 24.42 -4.30
C MET A 1 -10.33 24.20 -4.94
N GLY A 2 -9.25 24.12 -4.16
CA GLY A 2 -7.86 24.04 -4.72
C GLY A 2 -7.01 22.88 -4.20
N ILE A 3 -7.39 22.27 -3.08
CA ILE A 3 -6.52 21.37 -2.29
C ILE A 3 -6.42 19.97 -2.92
N LEU A 4 -7.49 19.51 -3.58
CA LEU A 4 -7.55 18.17 -4.18
C LEU A 4 -6.65 18.02 -5.41
N LEU A 5 -6.48 19.08 -6.22
CA LEU A 5 -5.71 19.00 -7.46
C LEU A 5 -4.19 18.98 -7.21
N GLU A 6 -3.70 19.66 -6.17
CA GLU A 6 -2.29 19.63 -5.80
C GLU A 6 -1.85 18.28 -5.24
N SER A 7 -2.67 17.64 -4.40
CA SER A 7 -2.41 16.29 -3.90
C SER A 7 -2.30 15.27 -5.05
N VAL A 8 -3.15 15.40 -6.07
CA VAL A 8 -3.11 14.51 -7.25
C VAL A 8 -1.91 14.82 -8.16
N LYS A 9 -1.50 16.08 -8.30
CA LYS A 9 -0.27 16.44 -9.05
C LYS A 9 0.99 15.93 -8.37
N SER A 10 1.07 15.96 -7.04
CA SER A 10 2.18 15.37 -6.29
C SER A 10 2.24 13.85 -6.48
N ARG A 11 1.10 13.15 -6.49
CA ARG A 11 1.03 11.72 -6.82
C ARG A 11 1.51 11.39 -8.24
N LYS A 12 1.32 12.31 -9.21
CA LYS A 12 1.72 12.11 -10.61
C LYS A 12 3.22 12.32 -10.86
N LYS A 13 3.91 13.16 -10.08
CA LYS A 13 5.37 13.40 -10.22
C LYS A 13 6.24 12.23 -9.73
N ILE A 14 5.71 11.35 -8.89
CA ILE A 14 6.43 10.16 -8.40
C ILE A 14 6.58 9.09 -9.51
N LYS A 15 5.80 9.19 -10.60
CA LYS A 15 5.62 8.11 -11.58
C LYS A 15 6.66 7.99 -12.71
N ARG A 16 7.77 8.75 -12.74
CA ARG A 16 8.76 8.61 -13.83
C ARG A 16 10.23 8.41 -13.44
N GLY A 17 10.57 8.38 -12.15
CA GLY A 17 11.97 8.15 -11.74
C GLY A 17 12.21 8.18 -10.24
N ALA A 18 11.21 7.88 -9.41
CA ALA A 18 11.45 7.77 -7.97
C ALA A 18 12.40 6.58 -7.71
N PRO A 19 13.48 6.79 -6.92
CA PRO A 19 14.35 5.71 -6.47
C PRO A 19 13.53 4.57 -5.89
N LEU A 20 13.93 3.33 -6.18
CA LEU A 20 13.22 2.12 -5.75
C LEU A 20 12.95 2.14 -4.24
N GLU A 21 13.92 2.68 -3.48
CA GLU A 21 13.86 2.92 -2.05
C GLU A 21 12.66 3.77 -1.61
N LYS A 22 12.32 4.84 -2.35
CA LYS A 22 11.16 5.69 -2.00
C LYS A 22 9.83 4.97 -2.23
N LYS A 23 9.79 4.07 -3.22
CA LYS A 23 8.59 3.26 -3.48
C LYS A 23 8.45 2.15 -2.44
N MET A 24 9.54 1.51 -2.04
CA MET A 24 9.54 0.55 -0.93
C MET A 24 9.10 1.19 0.38
N GLN A 25 9.64 2.37 0.70
CA GLN A 25 9.27 3.10 1.91
C GLN A 25 7.78 3.44 1.93
N TYR A 26 7.22 3.84 0.78
CA TYR A 26 5.79 4.12 0.65
C TYR A 26 4.94 2.87 0.94
N VAL A 27 5.27 1.73 0.33
CA VAL A 27 4.53 0.49 0.54
C VAL A 27 4.65 0.00 1.99
N LEU A 28 5.82 0.14 2.61
CA LEU A 28 6.02 -0.16 4.03
C LEU A 28 5.17 0.72 4.95
N ASP A 29 5.09 2.03 4.66
CA ASP A 29 4.29 2.97 5.44
C ASP A 29 2.79 2.63 5.33
N GLU A 30 2.32 2.31 4.13
CA GLU A 30 0.94 1.86 3.89
C GLU A 30 0.65 0.54 4.63
N LEU A 31 1.54 -0.46 4.55
CA LEU A 31 1.40 -1.72 5.28
C LEU A 31 1.34 -1.51 6.80
N LYS A 32 2.21 -0.64 7.33
CA LYS A 32 2.19 -0.26 8.76
C LYS A 32 0.90 0.47 9.13
N SER A 33 0.38 1.33 8.26
CA SER A 33 -0.91 2.02 8.47
C SER A 33 -2.09 1.04 8.53
N MET A 34 -2.01 -0.08 7.80
CA MET A 34 -2.95 -1.20 7.83
C MET A 34 -2.67 -2.19 8.98
N ASN A 35 -1.74 -1.86 9.88
CA ASN A 35 -1.30 -2.68 11.01
C ASN A 35 -0.72 -4.05 10.60
N VAL A 36 -0.16 -4.15 9.40
CA VAL A 36 0.50 -5.35 8.87
C VAL A 36 1.99 -5.30 9.20
N ASN A 37 2.39 -6.08 10.21
CA ASN A 37 3.78 -6.13 10.69
C ASN A 37 4.53 -7.40 10.24
N ILE A 38 3.78 -8.46 9.91
CA ILE A 38 4.30 -9.78 9.56
C ILE A 38 3.68 -10.17 8.22
N SER A 39 4.52 -10.67 7.31
CA SER A 39 4.10 -11.22 6.02
C SER A 39 3.31 -12.51 6.21
N ARG A 40 2.61 -12.95 5.17
CA ARG A 40 1.93 -14.26 5.16
C ARG A 40 2.90 -15.43 5.30
N THR A 41 4.17 -15.23 4.95
CA THR A 41 5.24 -16.22 5.08
C THR A 41 5.91 -16.20 6.45
N GLY A 42 5.44 -15.36 7.38
CA GLY A 42 5.98 -15.24 8.74
C GLY A 42 7.23 -14.38 8.84
N LYS A 43 7.62 -13.68 7.77
CA LYS A 43 8.78 -12.77 7.77
C LYS A 43 8.34 -11.37 8.19
N PRO A 44 9.21 -10.57 8.83
CA PRO A 44 8.95 -9.14 9.02
C PRO A 44 8.79 -8.44 7.68
N VAL A 45 7.79 -7.56 7.55
CA VAL A 45 7.59 -6.77 6.31
C VAL A 45 8.84 -5.97 5.93
N GLU A 46 9.64 -5.55 6.90
CA GLU A 46 10.89 -4.80 6.68
C GLU A 46 12.00 -5.62 6.02
N SER A 47 11.91 -6.96 6.04
CA SER A 47 12.87 -7.86 5.42
C SER A 47 12.46 -8.33 4.02
N LEU A 48 11.30 -7.90 3.53
CA LEU A 48 10.74 -8.32 2.26
C LEU A 48 11.31 -7.52 1.09
N ASP A 49 11.42 -8.18 -0.06
CA ASP A 49 11.74 -7.52 -1.31
C ASP A 49 10.59 -6.62 -1.79
N TYR A 50 10.87 -5.67 -2.69
CA TYR A 50 9.86 -4.74 -3.18
C TYR A 50 8.67 -5.44 -3.85
N ASP A 51 8.89 -6.56 -4.54
CA ASP A 51 7.80 -7.31 -5.16
C ASP A 51 6.96 -8.07 -4.12
N GLU A 52 7.59 -8.67 -3.11
CA GLU A 52 6.89 -9.28 -1.97
C GLU A 52 6.04 -8.23 -1.21
N LEU A 53 6.60 -7.04 -0.98
CA LEU A 53 5.90 -5.93 -0.33
C LEU A 53 4.63 -5.50 -1.08
N LYS A 54 4.68 -5.47 -2.41
CA LYS A 54 3.49 -5.13 -3.21
C LYS A 54 2.41 -6.20 -3.08
N GLU A 55 2.79 -7.47 -3.14
CA GLU A 55 1.84 -8.56 -3.01
C GLU A 55 1.12 -8.48 -1.67
N GLU A 56 1.89 -8.36 -0.58
CA GLU A 56 1.33 -8.19 0.76
C GLU A 56 0.41 -6.97 0.85
N TRP A 57 0.80 -5.83 0.23
CA TRP A 57 -0.04 -4.64 0.24
C TRP A 57 -1.35 -4.82 -0.52
N VAL A 58 -1.34 -5.49 -1.67
CA VAL A 58 -2.56 -5.82 -2.42
C VAL A 58 -3.46 -6.74 -1.59
N PHE A 59 -2.91 -7.79 -0.98
CA PHE A 59 -3.69 -8.70 -0.14
C PHE A 59 -4.26 -7.99 1.09
N ALA A 60 -3.46 -7.21 1.80
CA ALA A 60 -3.89 -6.42 2.95
C ALA A 60 -5.01 -5.44 2.55
N THR A 61 -4.89 -4.79 1.40
CA THR A 61 -5.92 -3.87 0.88
C THR A 61 -7.23 -4.61 0.59
N ILE A 62 -7.16 -5.77 -0.07
CA ILE A 62 -8.35 -6.59 -0.36
C ILE A 62 -9.03 -7.04 0.95
N LEU A 63 -8.25 -7.52 1.92
CA LEU A 63 -8.76 -7.93 3.23
C LEU A 63 -9.37 -6.75 3.99
N SER A 64 -8.74 -5.57 3.96
CA SER A 64 -9.28 -4.37 4.61
C SER A 64 -10.65 -4.00 4.03
N PHE A 65 -10.80 -4.13 2.70
CA PHE A 65 -12.06 -3.82 2.02
C PHE A 65 -13.17 -4.82 2.38
N ASP A 66 -12.84 -6.10 2.49
CA ASP A 66 -13.78 -7.17 2.88
C ASP A 66 -14.23 -7.02 4.35
N VAL A 67 -13.32 -6.61 5.24
CA VAL A 67 -13.60 -6.44 6.68
C VAL A 67 -14.41 -5.17 6.96
N GLU A 68 -14.16 -4.07 6.27
CA GLU A 68 -14.83 -2.79 6.51
C GLU A 68 -16.20 -2.66 5.82
N SER A 69 -16.57 -3.60 4.94
CA SER A 69 -17.83 -3.53 4.18
C SER A 69 -18.62 -4.84 4.23
N PRO A 70 -19.40 -5.11 5.30
CA PRO A 70 -20.40 -6.19 5.27
C PRO A 70 -21.45 -6.00 4.16
N GLU A 71 -21.51 -4.81 3.55
CA GLU A 71 -22.43 -4.43 2.48
C GLU A 71 -21.85 -4.59 1.06
N ASN A 72 -20.53 -4.77 0.90
CA ASN A 72 -19.89 -4.96 -0.42
C ASN A 72 -19.75 -6.43 -0.79
N LYS A 73 -20.85 -7.19 -0.68
CA LYS A 73 -20.99 -8.42 -1.46
C LYS A 73 -21.17 -8.01 -2.92
N PHE A 74 -20.09 -8.02 -3.68
CA PHE A 74 -20.14 -7.92 -5.13
C PHE A 74 -20.95 -9.10 -5.70
N PHE A 75 -22.24 -8.85 -5.93
CA PHE A 75 -23.11 -9.53 -6.90
C PHE A 75 -23.74 -8.44 -7.78
#